data_AF-A0A937SXT4-F1
#
_entry.id   AF-A0A937SXT4-F1
#
_cell.length_a   1.000
_cell.length_b   1.000
_cell.length_c   1.000
_cell.angle_alpha   90.00
_cell.angle_beta   90.00
_cell.angle_gamma   90.00
#
_symmetry.space_group_name_H-M   'P 1'
#
loop_
_entity.id
_entity.type
_entity.pdbx_description
1 polymer ?
#
loop_
_entity_poly.entity_id
_entity_poly.type
_entity_poly.pdbx_seq_one_letter_code
_entity_poly.pdbx_strand_id
1 'polypeptide(L)'
;VSHSFEHIKPESVGNKRRILISELSGASNVFLKAIEMGLEVDRKSPEVREVLAQLEQMEKEGYEYESADASFQMLIKKVLKEHKSFFELRSFSVTVDSQGTTSECRSKANVKLCVEGQCVEANGEGDGPVDALNHALRDALAKFYPTIADVVLLDYSVRILDPEEATAAKTRVLIESSDGQQTWGTVGVSENIIEASWEALIDSVEYKLFLEEEKTKN
;
A
#
# COMPACT_ATOMS: atom_id res chain seq x y z
N VAL A 1 8.78 22.57 15.99
CA VAL A 1 7.36 22.96 15.76
C VAL A 1 6.39 22.03 16.51
N SER A 2 6.75 20.77 16.81
CA SER A 2 5.90 19.82 17.57
C SER A 2 5.38 20.36 18.92
N HIS A 3 6.22 21.07 19.69
CA HIS A 3 5.82 21.68 20.97
C HIS A 3 4.73 22.77 20.87
N SER A 4 4.42 23.27 19.67
CA SER A 4 3.38 24.29 19.48
C SER A 4 1.97 23.70 19.45
N PHE A 5 1.83 22.40 19.18
CA PHE A 5 0.55 21.71 19.05
C PHE A 5 0.36 20.59 20.09
N GLU A 6 1.41 20.22 20.82
CA GLU A 6 1.39 19.17 21.83
C GLU A 6 1.61 19.78 23.23
N HIS A 7 0.56 19.76 24.07
CA HIS A 7 0.65 20.22 25.46
C HIS A 7 1.55 19.33 26.32
N ILE A 8 1.58 18.03 26.03
CA ILE A 8 2.42 17.02 26.68
C ILE A 8 2.97 16.07 25.60
N LYS A 9 4.07 15.39 25.93
CA LYS A 9 4.63 14.35 25.06
C LYS A 9 3.61 13.20 24.90
N PRO A 10 3.22 12.78 23.68
CA PRO A 10 2.25 11.71 23.47
C PRO A 10 2.59 10.42 24.23
N GLU A 11 3.89 10.11 24.34
CA GLU A 11 4.41 8.92 24.99
C GLU A 11 4.07 8.91 26.49
N SER A 12 3.87 10.07 27.10
CA SER A 12 3.50 10.19 28.53
C SER A 12 2.09 9.70 28.85
N VAL A 13 1.23 9.55 27.83
CA VAL A 13 -0.14 9.05 27.96
C VAL A 13 -0.34 7.75 27.16
N GLY A 14 0.75 7.06 26.84
CA GLY A 14 0.71 5.81 26.06
C GLY A 14 0.32 6.00 24.60
N ASN A 15 0.40 7.23 24.08
CA ASN A 15 0.14 7.54 22.68
C ASN A 15 1.47 7.71 21.91
N LYS A 16 1.42 7.68 20.59
CA LYS A 16 2.56 7.92 19.71
C LYS A 16 2.31 9.14 18.83
N ARG A 17 3.38 9.90 18.53
CA ARG A 17 3.28 10.99 17.56
C ARG A 17 3.08 10.37 16.16
N ARG A 18 2.06 10.84 15.43
CA ARG A 18 1.85 10.54 14.01
C ARG A 18 2.14 11.79 13.21
N ILE A 19 3.10 11.71 12.29
CA ILE A 19 3.39 12.78 11.34
C ILE A 19 2.46 12.58 10.15
N LEU A 20 1.46 13.46 10.00
CA LEU A 20 0.55 13.41 8.86
C LEU A 20 1.26 13.97 7.62
N ILE A 21 1.03 13.30 6.49
CA ILE A 21 1.60 13.69 5.20
C ILE A 21 0.45 14.01 4.25
N SER A 22 0.35 15.30 3.94
CA SER A 22 -0.60 15.92 3.02
C SER A 22 0.11 16.83 2.02
N GLU A 23 -0.65 17.41 1.10
CA GLU A 23 -0.24 18.38 0.06
C GLU A 23 0.59 19.57 0.59
N LEU A 24 0.45 19.91 1.88
CA LEU A 24 1.20 20.98 2.55
C LEU A 24 2.46 20.48 3.27
N SER A 25 2.83 19.21 3.09
CA SER A 25 3.96 18.56 3.74
C SER A 25 5.25 18.99 3.08
N GLY A 26 5.71 20.18 3.45
CA GLY A 26 7.02 20.66 3.01
C GLY A 26 8.14 19.68 3.37
N ALA A 27 9.33 19.91 2.80
CA ALA A 27 10.53 19.08 2.96
C ALA A 27 10.88 18.62 4.39
N SER A 28 10.40 19.35 5.41
CA SER A 28 10.54 18.95 6.82
C SER A 28 9.84 17.62 7.14
N ASN A 29 8.61 17.40 6.67
CA ASN A 29 7.82 16.23 7.04
C ASN A 29 8.38 14.98 6.37
N VAL A 30 8.71 15.08 5.07
CA VAL A 30 9.40 14.02 4.33
C VAL A 30 10.72 13.64 4.99
N PHE A 31 11.52 14.65 5.36
CA PHE A 31 12.78 14.41 6.08
C PHE A 31 12.54 13.72 7.43
N LEU A 32 11.60 14.20 8.24
CA LEU A 32 11.30 13.59 9.54
C LEU A 32 10.83 12.15 9.39
N LYS A 33 10.02 11.85 8.36
CA LYS A 33 9.57 10.48 8.09
C LYS A 33 10.71 9.58 7.65
N ALA A 34 11.61 10.08 6.80
CA ALA A 34 12.79 9.32 6.41
C ALA A 34 13.68 8.98 7.62
N ILE A 35 13.88 9.93 8.55
CA ILE A 35 14.60 9.68 9.81
C ILE A 35 13.84 8.68 10.70
N GLU A 36 12.50 8.75 10.78
CA GLU A 36 11.66 7.78 11.51
C GLU A 36 11.83 6.34 10.96
N MET A 37 12.03 6.22 9.65
CA MET A 37 12.33 4.96 8.96
C MET A 37 13.81 4.52 9.09
N GLY A 38 14.62 5.23 9.88
CA GLY A 38 16.05 4.91 10.05
C GLY A 38 16.94 5.25 8.85
N LEU A 39 16.47 6.07 7.90
CA LEU A 39 17.20 6.43 6.69
C LEU A 39 18.18 7.58 6.97
N GLU A 40 19.43 7.43 6.53
CA GLU A 40 20.45 8.50 6.61
C GLU A 40 20.35 9.44 5.41
N VAL A 41 19.45 10.43 5.48
CA VAL A 41 19.29 11.46 4.44
C VAL A 41 19.56 12.86 5.00
N ASP A 42 20.05 13.79 4.16
CA ASP A 42 20.10 15.22 4.49
C ASP A 42 18.80 15.87 4.01
N ARG A 43 18.19 16.75 4.81
CA ARG A 43 17.01 17.53 4.43
C ARG A 43 17.17 18.30 3.11
N LYS A 44 18.39 18.70 2.75
CA LYS A 44 18.70 19.42 1.51
C LYS A 44 19.19 18.52 0.39
N SER A 45 19.21 17.20 0.59
CA SER A 45 19.71 16.26 -0.38
C SER A 45 18.85 16.27 -1.66
N PRO A 46 19.42 15.95 -2.83
CA PRO A 46 18.67 15.78 -4.08
C PRO A 46 17.53 14.76 -3.94
N GLU A 47 17.75 13.71 -3.16
CA GLU A 47 16.80 12.61 -2.98
C GLU A 47 15.55 13.06 -2.22
N VAL A 48 15.67 13.88 -1.17
CA VAL A 48 14.51 14.45 -0.47
C VAL A 48 13.69 15.34 -1.41
N ARG A 49 14.34 16.06 -2.33
CA ARG A 49 13.64 16.85 -3.36
C ARG A 49 12.94 15.97 -4.39
N GLU A 50 13.55 14.85 -4.75
CA GLU A 50 12.94 13.88 -5.65
C GLU A 50 11.71 13.23 -5.02
N VAL A 51 11.77 12.85 -3.74
CA VAL A 51 10.60 12.34 -3.01
C VAL A 51 9.48 13.37 -3.00
N LEU A 52 9.77 14.64 -2.71
CA LEU A 52 8.77 15.71 -2.73
C LEU A 52 8.14 15.89 -4.12
N ALA A 53 8.96 15.88 -5.17
CA ALA A 53 8.47 16.01 -6.53
C ALA A 53 7.58 14.84 -6.94
N GLN A 54 7.94 13.61 -6.54
CA GLN A 54 7.10 12.44 -6.77
C GLN A 54 5.81 12.49 -5.94
N LEU A 55 5.89 12.90 -4.67
CA LEU A 55 4.71 13.07 -3.82
C LEU A 55 3.72 14.06 -4.43
N GLU A 56 4.18 15.26 -4.84
CA GLU A 56 3.35 16.27 -5.50
C GLU A 56 2.71 15.73 -6.81
N GLN A 57 3.45 14.89 -7.55
CA GLN A 57 2.93 14.28 -8.77
C GLN A 57 1.83 13.24 -8.45
N MET A 58 2.07 12.37 -7.46
CA MET A 58 1.09 11.37 -7.02
C MET A 58 -0.17 12.02 -6.45
N GLU A 59 -0.05 13.08 -5.67
CA GLU A 59 -1.23 13.79 -5.16
C GLU A 59 -2.07 14.42 -6.29
N LYS A 60 -1.43 15.00 -7.32
CA LYS A 60 -2.13 15.46 -8.53
C LYS A 60 -2.81 14.34 -9.31
N GLU A 61 -2.26 13.13 -9.23
CA GLU A 61 -2.86 11.95 -9.84
C GLU A 61 -4.03 11.39 -9.03
N GLY A 62 -4.18 11.80 -7.77
CA GLY A 62 -5.31 11.49 -6.91
C GLY A 62 -4.96 10.78 -5.61
N TYR A 63 -3.68 10.48 -5.37
CA TYR A 63 -3.24 9.74 -4.19
C TYR A 63 -3.43 10.55 -2.91
N GLU A 64 -3.73 9.85 -1.81
CA GLU A 64 -3.83 10.45 -0.48
C GLU A 64 -3.05 9.59 0.52
N TYR A 65 -1.92 10.11 0.98
CA TYR A 65 -1.00 9.37 1.84
C TYR A 65 -1.29 9.53 3.34
N GLU A 66 -2.21 10.42 3.73
CA GLU A 66 -2.54 10.66 5.13
C GLU A 66 -3.02 9.38 5.84
N SER A 67 -3.86 8.61 5.14
CA SER A 67 -4.38 7.31 5.59
C SER A 67 -3.59 6.12 5.03
N ALA A 68 -2.56 6.36 4.22
CA ALA A 68 -1.78 5.33 3.53
C ALA A 68 -0.27 5.47 3.80
N ASP A 69 0.08 5.49 5.09
CA ASP A 69 1.46 5.69 5.55
C ASP A 69 2.44 4.63 5.00
N ALA A 70 1.99 3.39 4.79
CA ALA A 70 2.83 2.33 4.22
C ALA A 70 3.18 2.61 2.74
N SER A 71 2.21 3.00 1.92
CA SER A 71 2.47 3.40 0.52
C SER A 71 3.43 4.59 0.45
N PHE A 72 3.34 5.53 1.40
CA PHE A 72 4.30 6.65 1.45
C PHE A 72 5.72 6.20 1.81
N GLN A 73 5.87 5.34 2.82
CA GLN A 73 7.16 4.75 3.16
C GLN A 73 7.77 3.98 1.98
N MET A 74 6.92 3.27 1.22
CA MET A 74 7.36 2.58 0.01
C MET A 74 7.78 3.53 -1.10
N LEU A 75 7.08 4.65 -1.30
CA LEU A 75 7.49 5.71 -2.22
C LEU A 75 8.89 6.24 -1.87
N ILE A 76 9.15 6.57 -0.59
CA ILE A 76 10.48 7.04 -0.15
C ILE A 76 11.54 6.02 -0.53
N LYS A 77 11.37 4.74 -0.18
CA LYS A 77 12.41 3.74 -0.45
C LYS A 77 12.62 3.46 -1.93
N LYS A 78 11.57 3.50 -2.73
CA LYS A 78 11.65 3.40 -4.20
C LYS A 78 12.51 4.55 -4.76
N VAL A 79 12.29 5.79 -4.30
CA VAL A 79 13.08 6.97 -4.70
C VAL A 79 14.53 6.87 -4.26
N LEU A 80 14.77 6.50 -3.00
CA LEU A 80 16.13 6.36 -2.45
C LEU A 80 16.91 5.17 -3.03
N LYS A 81 16.27 4.36 -3.89
CA LYS A 81 16.83 3.12 -4.48
C LYS A 81 17.32 2.12 -3.43
N GLU A 82 16.77 2.22 -2.22
CA GLU A 82 17.05 1.27 -1.13
C GLU A 82 16.18 0.02 -1.21
N HIS A 83 15.21 0.01 -2.13
CA HIS A 83 14.28 -1.09 -2.29
C HIS A 83 14.37 -1.71 -3.68
N LYS A 84 14.53 -3.03 -3.70
CA LYS A 84 14.30 -3.88 -4.86
C LYS A 84 13.01 -4.65 -4.58
N SER A 85 12.04 -4.57 -5.49
CA SER A 85 10.77 -5.30 -5.34
C SER A 85 11.01 -6.77 -5.02
N PHE A 86 10.27 -7.27 -4.04
CA PHE A 86 10.39 -8.65 -3.56
C PHE A 86 9.91 -9.67 -4.59
N PHE A 87 9.04 -9.23 -5.50
CA PHE A 87 8.44 -10.03 -6.55
C PHE A 87 7.97 -9.15 -7.71
N GLU A 88 7.73 -9.75 -8.86
CA GLU A 88 7.25 -9.07 -10.07
C GLU A 88 5.93 -9.68 -10.52
N LEU A 89 4.90 -8.85 -10.70
CA LEU A 89 3.66 -9.26 -11.35
C LEU A 89 3.92 -9.54 -12.84
N ARG A 90 3.51 -10.72 -13.32
CA ARG A 90 3.46 -11.03 -14.74
C ARG A 90 2.07 -10.84 -15.33
N SER A 91 1.04 -11.27 -14.62
CA SER A 91 -0.35 -11.13 -15.03
C SER A 91 -1.28 -11.43 -13.87
N PHE A 92 -2.46 -10.81 -13.86
CA PHE A 92 -3.60 -11.30 -13.11
C PHE A 92 -4.83 -11.32 -14.01
N SER A 93 -5.80 -12.16 -13.67
CA SER A 93 -7.14 -12.12 -14.24
C SER A 93 -8.17 -12.36 -13.16
N VAL A 94 -9.33 -11.75 -13.29
CA VAL A 94 -10.45 -11.92 -12.37
C VAL A 94 -11.71 -12.20 -13.16
N THR A 95 -12.43 -13.24 -12.77
CA THR A 95 -13.72 -13.63 -13.33
C THR A 95 -14.76 -13.53 -12.23
N VAL A 96 -15.87 -12.87 -12.52
CA VAL A 96 -17.01 -12.74 -11.61
C VAL A 96 -18.18 -13.49 -12.24
N ASP A 97 -18.60 -14.58 -11.60
CA ASP A 97 -19.68 -15.43 -12.07
C ASP A 97 -20.94 -15.18 -11.23
N SER A 98 -22.05 -14.85 -11.90
CA SER A 98 -23.37 -14.72 -11.30
C SER A 98 -24.36 -15.62 -12.04
N GLN A 99 -24.99 -16.57 -11.34
CA GLN A 99 -25.99 -17.47 -11.90
C GLN A 99 -27.41 -17.03 -11.51
N GLY A 100 -27.99 -16.14 -12.33
CA GLY A 100 -29.36 -15.66 -12.15
C GLY A 100 -29.54 -14.75 -10.93
N THR A 101 -30.79 -14.51 -10.54
CA THR A 101 -31.18 -13.53 -9.51
C THR A 101 -31.07 -14.02 -8.06
N THR A 102 -30.69 -15.29 -7.84
CA THR A 102 -30.70 -15.92 -6.50
C THR A 102 -29.38 -16.57 -6.09
N SER A 103 -28.40 -16.72 -6.99
CA SER A 103 -27.07 -17.23 -6.61
C SER A 103 -26.22 -16.12 -6.01
N GLU A 104 -25.46 -16.44 -4.97
CA GLU A 104 -24.37 -15.58 -4.51
C GLU A 104 -23.37 -15.36 -5.65
N CYS A 105 -22.99 -14.09 -5.86
CA CYS A 105 -21.96 -13.73 -6.82
C CYS A 105 -20.62 -14.27 -6.30
N ARG A 106 -19.90 -15.03 -7.12
CA ARG A 106 -18.61 -15.61 -6.72
C ARG A 106 -17.53 -15.12 -7.65
N SER A 107 -16.41 -14.71 -7.07
CA SER A 107 -15.27 -14.22 -7.84
C SER A 107 -14.13 -15.21 -7.78
N LYS A 108 -13.44 -15.38 -8.90
CA LYS A 108 -12.21 -16.17 -9.03
C LYS A 108 -11.13 -15.29 -9.59
N ALA A 109 -9.95 -15.35 -9.01
CA ALA A 109 -8.78 -14.65 -9.50
C ALA A 109 -7.65 -15.65 -9.78
N ASN A 110 -6.88 -15.37 -10.82
CA ASN A 110 -5.63 -16.04 -11.14
C ASN A 110 -4.52 -15.00 -11.14
N VAL A 111 -3.41 -15.30 -10.47
CA VAL A 111 -2.27 -14.39 -10.33
C VAL A 111 -1.00 -15.14 -10.68
N LYS A 112 -0.18 -14.54 -11.55
CA LYS A 112 1.15 -15.03 -11.91
C LYS A 112 2.22 -14.03 -11.48
N LEU A 113 3.11 -14.47 -10.59
CA LEU A 113 4.18 -13.66 -10.01
C LEU A 113 5.53 -14.35 -10.21
N CYS A 114 6.62 -13.60 -10.23
CA CYS A 114 7.97 -14.16 -10.20
C CYS A 114 8.77 -13.61 -9.02
N VAL A 115 9.41 -14.51 -8.27
CA VAL A 115 10.31 -14.22 -7.15
C VAL A 115 11.68 -14.75 -7.51
N GLU A 116 12.69 -13.88 -7.56
CA GLU A 116 14.07 -14.26 -7.91
C GLU A 116 14.22 -15.12 -9.18
N GLY A 117 13.38 -14.87 -10.18
CA GLY A 117 13.35 -15.61 -11.45
C GLY A 117 12.54 -16.91 -11.44
N GLN A 118 12.01 -17.33 -10.29
CA GLN A 118 11.05 -18.43 -10.18
C GLN A 118 9.63 -17.88 -10.29
N CYS A 119 8.88 -18.32 -11.30
CA CYS A 119 7.51 -17.89 -11.52
C CYS A 119 6.51 -18.91 -10.97
N VAL A 120 5.50 -18.40 -10.27
CA VAL A 120 4.40 -19.18 -9.71
C VAL A 120 3.08 -18.63 -10.24
N GLU A 121 2.10 -19.51 -10.32
CA GLU A 121 0.71 -19.17 -10.58
C GLU A 121 -0.14 -19.68 -9.41
N ALA A 122 -1.09 -18.86 -8.97
CA ALA A 122 -2.00 -19.19 -7.90
C ALA A 122 -3.42 -18.74 -8.26
N ASN A 123 -4.40 -19.43 -7.69
CA ASN A 123 -5.81 -19.10 -7.85
C ASN A 123 -6.40 -18.75 -6.49
N GLY A 124 -7.29 -17.78 -6.46
CA GLY A 124 -8.05 -17.38 -5.28
C GLY A 124 -9.54 -17.36 -5.62
N GLU A 125 -10.36 -17.73 -4.66
CA GLU A 125 -11.81 -17.54 -4.72
C GLU A 125 -12.21 -16.60 -3.57
N GLY A 126 -13.25 -15.82 -3.79
CA GLY A 126 -13.72 -14.86 -2.80
C GLY A 126 -15.12 -14.37 -3.09
N ASP A 127 -15.69 -13.65 -2.13
CA ASP A 127 -17.04 -13.09 -2.24
C ASP A 127 -17.09 -11.89 -3.20
N GLY A 128 -15.93 -11.32 -3.50
CA GLY A 128 -15.75 -10.26 -4.49
C GLY A 128 -14.41 -10.35 -5.21
N PRO A 129 -14.23 -9.57 -6.29
CA PRO A 129 -13.04 -9.64 -7.13
C PRO A 129 -11.76 -9.27 -6.37
N VAL A 130 -11.83 -8.29 -5.47
CA VAL A 130 -10.69 -7.85 -4.64
C VAL A 130 -10.32 -8.93 -3.61
N ASP A 131 -11.31 -9.58 -3.00
CA ASP A 131 -11.09 -10.67 -2.05
C ASP A 131 -10.43 -11.88 -2.74
N ALA A 132 -10.94 -12.26 -3.92
CA ALA A 132 -10.33 -13.32 -4.73
C ALA A 132 -8.87 -12.98 -5.13
N LEU A 133 -8.59 -11.74 -5.53
CA LEU A 133 -7.22 -11.28 -5.83
C LEU A 133 -6.31 -11.34 -4.61
N ASN A 134 -6.80 -10.90 -3.44
CA ASN A 134 -6.05 -10.94 -2.20
C ASN A 134 -5.68 -12.39 -1.82
N HIS A 135 -6.63 -13.32 -1.91
CA HIS A 135 -6.35 -14.74 -1.70
C HIS A 135 -5.32 -15.31 -2.69
N ALA A 136 -5.47 -15.01 -3.99
CA ALA A 136 -4.54 -15.48 -5.02
C ALA A 136 -3.12 -14.93 -4.81
N LEU A 137 -3.00 -13.64 -4.48
CA LEU A 137 -1.72 -12.98 -4.19
C LEU A 137 -1.04 -13.61 -2.98
N ARG A 138 -1.78 -13.80 -1.88
CA ARG A 138 -1.24 -14.41 -0.65
C ARG A 138 -0.83 -15.86 -0.86
N ASP A 139 -1.63 -16.67 -1.57
CA ASP A 139 -1.28 -18.07 -1.87
C ASP A 139 -0.02 -18.18 -2.76
N ALA A 140 0.10 -17.31 -3.76
CA ALA A 140 1.30 -17.26 -4.60
C ALA A 140 2.57 -16.94 -3.79
N LEU A 141 2.48 -15.96 -2.90
CA LEU A 141 3.63 -15.46 -2.14
C LEU A 141 3.96 -16.29 -0.90
N ALA A 142 2.99 -16.94 -0.26
CA ALA A 142 3.20 -17.74 0.94
C ALA A 142 4.24 -18.88 0.75
N LYS A 143 4.43 -19.34 -0.50
CA LYS A 143 5.46 -20.33 -0.85
C LYS A 143 6.89 -19.80 -0.70
N PHE A 144 7.08 -18.50 -0.85
CA PHE A 144 8.38 -17.82 -0.76
C PHE A 144 8.52 -17.07 0.57
N TYR A 145 7.43 -16.48 1.04
CA TYR A 145 7.35 -15.66 2.24
C TYR A 145 6.17 -16.11 3.13
N PRO A 146 6.36 -17.13 3.99
CA PRO A 146 5.27 -17.71 4.78
C PRO A 146 4.53 -16.71 5.69
N THR A 147 5.19 -15.63 6.10
CA THR A 147 4.63 -14.56 6.95
C THR A 147 3.50 -13.78 6.29
N ILE A 148 3.34 -13.87 4.97
CA ILE A 148 2.21 -13.28 4.23
C ILE A 148 0.89 -14.00 4.52
N ALA A 149 0.95 -15.24 4.98
CA ALA A 149 -0.25 -15.97 5.40
C ALA A 149 -0.96 -15.31 6.59
N ASP A 150 -0.27 -14.49 7.40
CA ASP A 150 -0.85 -13.84 8.57
C ASP A 150 -1.52 -12.49 8.25
N VAL A 151 -1.33 -11.97 7.04
CA VAL A 151 -1.89 -10.66 6.64
C VAL A 151 -3.38 -10.77 6.38
N VAL A 152 -4.17 -9.93 7.03
CA VAL A 152 -5.62 -9.81 6.81
C VAL A 152 -5.99 -8.40 6.41
N LEU A 153 -6.99 -8.27 5.55
CA LEU A 153 -7.57 -6.99 5.16
C LEU A 153 -8.64 -6.62 6.20
N LEU A 154 -8.46 -5.47 6.86
CA LEU A 154 -9.33 -4.97 7.93
C LEU A 154 -10.39 -4.01 7.40
N ASP A 155 -10.02 -3.11 6.50
CA ASP A 155 -10.93 -2.13 5.90
C ASP A 155 -10.62 -1.89 4.43
N TYR A 156 -11.67 -1.57 3.67
CA TYR A 156 -11.62 -1.30 2.23
C TYR A 156 -12.53 -0.12 1.94
N SER A 157 -11.95 0.99 1.46
CA SER A 157 -12.74 2.18 1.09
C SER A 157 -12.38 2.70 -0.29
N VAL A 158 -13.41 3.16 -1.00
CA VAL A 158 -13.33 3.65 -2.37
C VAL A 158 -13.80 5.09 -2.43
N ARG A 159 -13.09 5.91 -3.19
CA ARG A 159 -13.42 7.32 -3.48
C ARG A 159 -13.28 7.58 -4.97
N ILE A 160 -14.33 8.14 -5.57
CA ILE A 160 -14.30 8.63 -6.95
C ILE A 160 -13.82 10.07 -6.90
N LEU A 161 -12.75 10.39 -7.64
CA LEU A 161 -12.11 11.71 -7.59
C LEU A 161 -12.75 12.70 -8.55
N ASP A 162 -13.03 12.24 -9.78
CA ASP A 162 -13.59 13.07 -10.85
C ASP A 162 -14.98 12.57 -11.28
N PRO A 163 -16.03 12.79 -10.47
CA PRO A 163 -17.36 12.22 -10.73
C PRO A 163 -17.98 12.68 -12.05
N GLU A 164 -17.48 13.75 -12.65
CA GLU A 164 -17.95 14.28 -13.94
C GLU A 164 -17.58 13.36 -15.14
N GLU A 165 -16.54 12.53 -15.01
CA GLU A 165 -16.12 11.58 -16.06
C GLU A 165 -16.86 10.22 -15.99
N ALA A 166 -17.89 10.12 -15.14
CA ALA A 166 -18.74 8.94 -14.97
C ALA A 166 -17.92 7.64 -14.74
N THR A 167 -17.95 6.69 -15.67
CA THR A 167 -17.27 5.40 -15.53
C THR A 167 -15.77 5.45 -15.83
N ALA A 168 -15.27 6.54 -16.41
CA ALA A 168 -13.83 6.76 -16.64
C ALA A 168 -13.16 7.51 -15.48
N ALA A 169 -13.95 7.90 -14.46
CA ALA A 169 -13.46 8.65 -13.32
C ALA A 169 -12.35 7.90 -12.59
N LYS A 170 -11.28 8.62 -12.24
CA LYS A 170 -10.23 8.08 -11.39
C LYS A 170 -10.80 7.63 -10.05
N THR A 171 -10.46 6.41 -9.70
CA THR A 171 -10.88 5.75 -8.48
C THR A 171 -9.68 5.61 -7.56
N ARG A 172 -9.77 6.20 -6.37
CA ARG A 172 -8.83 5.96 -5.27
C ARG A 172 -9.36 4.85 -4.39
N VAL A 173 -8.51 3.86 -4.12
CA VAL A 173 -8.78 2.74 -3.21
C VAL A 173 -7.83 2.85 -2.03
N LEU A 174 -8.37 2.76 -0.82
CA LEU A 174 -7.62 2.68 0.43
C LEU A 174 -7.87 1.31 1.05
N ILE A 175 -6.79 0.63 1.42
CA ILE A 175 -6.82 -0.68 2.10
C ILE A 175 -6.13 -0.53 3.44
N GLU A 176 -6.80 -0.96 4.51
CA GLU A 176 -6.17 -1.16 5.81
C GLU A 176 -5.91 -2.66 6.01
N SER A 177 -4.68 -3.00 6.36
CA SER A 177 -4.23 -4.37 6.55
C SER A 177 -3.58 -4.55 7.92
N SER A 178 -3.55 -5.79 8.41
CA SER A 178 -2.86 -6.14 9.66
C SER A 178 -2.26 -7.54 9.61
N ASP A 179 -1.17 -7.75 10.32
CA ASP A 179 -0.58 -9.07 10.61
C ASP A 179 -0.88 -9.54 12.05
N GLY A 180 -1.83 -8.89 12.74
CA GLY A 180 -2.15 -9.14 14.13
C GLY A 180 -1.21 -8.46 15.15
N GLN A 181 -0.09 -7.88 14.71
CA GLN A 181 0.82 -7.10 15.56
C GLN A 181 0.75 -5.61 15.24
N GLN A 182 0.70 -5.30 13.95
CA GLN A 182 0.66 -3.94 13.43
C GLN A 182 -0.48 -3.78 12.44
N THR A 183 -0.89 -2.54 12.22
CA THR A 183 -1.89 -2.15 11.23
C THR A 183 -1.28 -1.07 10.36
N TRP A 184 -1.51 -1.17 9.05
CA TRP A 184 -1.01 -0.21 8.09
C TRP A 184 -2.04 0.03 6.98
N GLY A 185 -2.01 1.24 6.42
CA GLY A 185 -2.86 1.62 5.30
C GLY A 185 -2.05 1.77 4.03
N THR A 186 -2.63 1.37 2.91
CA THR A 186 -2.08 1.54 1.55
C THR A 186 -3.12 2.14 0.62
N VAL A 187 -2.64 2.75 -0.46
CA VAL A 187 -3.46 3.45 -1.44
C VAL A 187 -3.09 3.01 -2.85
N GLY A 188 -4.08 2.93 -3.73
CA GLY A 188 -3.88 2.80 -5.17
C GLY A 188 -4.87 3.68 -5.92
N VAL A 189 -4.47 4.17 -7.09
CA VAL A 189 -5.30 5.08 -7.90
C VAL A 189 -5.24 4.67 -9.37
N SER A 190 -6.40 4.36 -9.93
CA SER A 190 -6.55 4.06 -11.36
C SER A 190 -7.97 4.40 -11.82
N GLU A 191 -8.14 4.61 -13.12
CA GLU A 191 -9.45 4.64 -13.77
C GLU A 191 -10.17 3.28 -13.63
N ASN A 192 -9.41 2.19 -13.43
CA ASN A 192 -9.94 0.86 -13.18
C ASN A 192 -9.85 0.51 -11.69
N ILE A 193 -11.02 0.34 -11.04
CA ILE A 193 -11.11 -0.03 -9.62
C ILE A 193 -10.36 -1.33 -9.26
N ILE A 194 -10.27 -2.30 -10.17
CA ILE A 194 -9.54 -3.56 -9.94
C ILE A 194 -8.04 -3.30 -9.94
N GLU A 195 -7.56 -2.44 -10.82
CA GLU A 195 -6.14 -2.04 -10.87
C GLU A 195 -5.76 -1.19 -9.65
N ALA A 196 -6.58 -0.21 -9.29
CA ALA A 196 -6.39 0.59 -8.07
C ALA A 196 -6.35 -0.30 -6.81
N SER A 197 -7.26 -1.29 -6.73
CA SER A 197 -7.27 -2.25 -5.63
C SER A 197 -6.04 -3.15 -5.65
N TRP A 198 -5.59 -3.58 -6.83
CA TRP A 198 -4.39 -4.40 -6.97
C TRP A 198 -3.13 -3.66 -6.52
N GLU A 199 -2.97 -2.40 -6.91
CA GLU A 199 -1.86 -1.56 -6.47
C GLU A 199 -1.80 -1.43 -4.95
N ALA A 200 -2.93 -1.11 -4.31
CA ALA A 200 -3.01 -1.03 -2.86
C ALA A 200 -2.68 -2.38 -2.17
N LEU A 201 -3.11 -3.51 -2.75
CA LEU A 201 -2.79 -4.85 -2.24
C LEU A 201 -1.29 -5.16 -2.34
N ILE A 202 -0.66 -4.80 -3.47
CA ILE A 202 0.78 -4.98 -3.68
C ILE A 202 1.58 -4.19 -2.67
N ASP A 203 1.29 -2.90 -2.53
CA ASP A 203 1.97 -2.04 -1.56
C ASP A 203 1.80 -2.60 -0.14
N SER A 204 0.63 -3.15 0.19
CA SER A 204 0.37 -3.72 1.52
C SER A 204 1.24 -4.95 1.79
N VAL A 205 1.39 -5.82 0.80
CA VAL A 205 2.21 -7.03 0.93
C VAL A 205 3.70 -6.70 0.89
N GLU A 206 4.14 -5.81 -0.01
CA GLU A 206 5.53 -5.32 -0.03
C GLU A 206 5.91 -4.67 1.31
N TYR A 207 5.01 -3.87 1.89
CA TYR A 207 5.25 -3.26 3.19
C TYR A 207 5.40 -4.30 4.32
N LYS A 208 4.58 -5.35 4.33
CA LYS A 208 4.76 -6.46 5.28
C LYS A 208 6.12 -7.14 5.13
N LEU A 209 6.54 -7.45 3.91
CA LEU A 209 7.86 -8.06 3.65
C LEU A 209 9.00 -7.15 4.08
N PHE A 210 8.83 -5.84 3.87
CA PHE A 210 9.77 -4.84 4.34
C PHE A 210 9.91 -4.85 5.87
N LEU A 211 8.79 -4.87 6.62
CA LEU A 211 8.83 -4.98 8.08
C LEU A 211 9.55 -6.25 8.57
N GLU A 212 9.41 -7.36 7.85
CA GLU A 212 10.10 -8.61 8.18
C GLU A 212 11.61 -8.56 7.87
N GLU A 213 12.01 -7.88 6.79
CA GLU A 213 13.42 -7.66 6.47
C GLU A 213 14.12 -6.81 7.55
N GLU A 214 13.46 -5.75 8.04
CA GLU A 214 14.00 -4.90 9.11
C GLU A 214 14.17 -5.63 10.44
N LYS A 215 13.23 -6.52 10.79
CA LYS A 215 13.35 -7.38 11.98
C LYS A 215 14.55 -8.33 11.91
N THR A 216 14.97 -8.71 10.70
CA THR A 216 16.11 -9.62 10.50
C THR A 216 17.45 -8.90 10.53
N LYS A 217 17.47 -7.58 10.23
CA LYS A 217 18.68 -6.74 10.23
C LYS A 217 19.05 -6.20 11.62
N ASN A 218 18.09 -6.14 12.54
CA ASN A 218 18.25 -5.71 13.95
C ASN A 218 18.48 -6.87 14.90
#